data_AF-A0A2U8WXJ5-F1
#
_entry.id   AF-A0A2U8WXJ5-F1
#
_cell.length_a   1.000
_cell.length_b   1.000
_cell.length_c   1.000
_cell.angle_alpha   90.00
_cell.angle_beta   90.00
_cell.angle_gamma   90.00
#
_symmetry.space_group_name_H-M   'P 1'
#
loop_
_entity.id
_entity.type
_entity.pdbx_description
1 polymer ?
#
loop_
_entity_poly.entity_id
_entity_poly.type
_entity_poly.pdbx_seq_one_letter_code
_entity_poly.pdbx_strand_id
1 'polypeptide(L)'
;MTTLAEPPIWSLLTLPSLEALLSRDGSMPAAITFAHALDEVSVAEAPLLALTRLMIERAQALGGLTLTATGALSRADVRAFFDEMVWPGYDKANVLVMNKVLNEADVMPVEITRRIAQDVKLLRKREKRLLASKAGTMLIREDQAGALFRQLFVTTFWEVNLAYFDRVPLEAWPQNHIGIVLWCLSVAGHEWFKPEDLIRTCTVWDGTLDEGPIDFAGFALESRVLRPLTWFGLMETRLEGDDDLPVWRRARQYRKSELFDRALRFEVQLNKTSGVSH
;
A
#
# COMPACT_ATOMS: atom_id res chain seq x y z
N MET A 1 17.37 28.14 -20.44
CA MET A 1 15.91 28.31 -20.57
C MET A 1 15.27 27.36 -19.58
N THR A 2 14.83 27.87 -18.44
CA THR A 2 14.15 27.08 -17.41
C THR A 2 12.78 26.71 -17.97
N THR A 3 12.60 25.45 -18.35
CA THR A 3 11.26 24.91 -18.61
C THR A 3 10.42 25.18 -17.37
N LEU A 4 9.36 25.98 -17.50
CA LEU A 4 8.36 26.12 -16.44
C LEU A 4 7.91 24.70 -16.09
N ALA A 5 8.17 24.27 -14.86
CA ALA A 5 7.69 22.97 -14.40
C ALA A 5 6.17 22.94 -14.59
N GLU A 6 5.67 21.91 -15.26
CA GLU A 6 4.21 21.73 -15.37
C GLU A 6 3.62 21.70 -13.96
N PRO A 7 2.47 22.37 -13.75
CA PRO A 7 1.86 22.39 -12.43
C PRO A 7 1.47 20.96 -12.03
N PRO A 8 1.50 20.64 -10.73
CA PRO A 8 1.11 19.32 -10.26
C PRO A 8 -0.34 19.03 -10.63
N ILE A 9 -0.68 17.76 -10.86
CA ILE A 9 -2.01 17.34 -11.32
C ILE A 9 -3.12 17.78 -10.36
N TRP A 10 -2.86 17.78 -9.06
CA TRP A 10 -3.80 18.26 -8.04
C TRP A 10 -4.14 19.75 -8.16
N SER A 11 -3.39 20.57 -8.91
CA SER A 11 -3.77 21.95 -9.19
C SER A 11 -5.01 22.07 -10.09
N LEU A 12 -5.40 20.98 -10.76
CA LEU A 12 -6.64 20.92 -11.52
C LEU A 12 -7.87 20.87 -10.61
N LEU A 13 -7.73 20.49 -9.34
CA LEU A 13 -8.84 20.42 -8.39
C LEU A 13 -9.27 21.81 -7.91
N THR A 14 -10.57 21.99 -7.69
CA THR A 14 -11.05 23.13 -6.90
C THR A 14 -10.56 23.02 -5.46
N LEU A 15 -10.38 24.15 -4.76
CA LEU A 15 -9.98 24.15 -3.35
C LEU A 15 -10.89 23.26 -2.47
N PRO A 16 -12.24 23.31 -2.58
CA PRO A 16 -13.11 22.40 -1.83
C PRO A 16 -12.84 20.91 -2.12
N SER A 17 -12.49 20.56 -3.36
CA SER A 17 -12.17 19.17 -3.73
C SER A 17 -10.82 18.72 -3.19
N LEU A 18 -9.84 19.62 -3.18
CA LEU A 18 -8.54 19.37 -2.56
C LEU A 18 -8.69 19.09 -1.06
N GLU A 19 -9.45 19.94 -0.36
CA GLU A 19 -9.76 19.77 1.07
C GLU A 19 -10.55 18.49 1.33
N ALA A 20 -11.48 18.13 0.44
CA ALA A 20 -12.29 16.91 0.57
C ALA A 20 -11.49 15.61 0.37
N LEU A 21 -10.31 15.67 -0.25
CA LEU A 21 -9.38 14.54 -0.38
C LEU A 21 -8.36 14.45 0.77
N LEU A 22 -8.32 15.43 1.67
CA LEU A 22 -7.46 15.39 2.85
C LEU A 22 -8.19 14.73 4.02
N SER A 23 -7.48 13.87 4.75
CA SER A 23 -8.01 13.25 5.97
C SER A 23 -7.95 14.26 7.12
N ARG A 24 -9.06 14.41 7.86
CA ARG A 24 -9.15 15.36 8.99
C ARG A 24 -8.89 14.69 10.34
N ASP A 25 -9.15 13.39 10.44
CA ASP A 25 -9.16 12.62 11.70
C ASP A 25 -8.39 11.29 11.58
N GLY A 26 -7.64 11.10 10.49
CA GLY A 26 -6.98 9.83 10.20
C GLY A 26 -7.91 8.78 9.62
N SER A 27 -9.09 9.16 9.11
CA SER A 27 -9.99 8.28 8.34
C SER A 27 -9.93 8.55 6.83
N MET A 28 -10.42 7.60 6.03
CA MET A 28 -10.55 7.78 4.58
C MET A 28 -11.55 8.90 4.29
N PRO A 29 -11.18 9.94 3.51
CA PRO A 29 -12.09 11.04 3.20
C PRO A 29 -13.32 10.57 2.42
N ALA A 30 -14.48 11.17 2.68
CA ALA A 30 -15.74 10.82 2.04
C ALA A 30 -15.75 11.05 0.51
N ALA A 31 -14.86 11.92 0.00
CA ALA A 31 -14.67 12.12 -1.43
C ALA A 31 -14.06 10.90 -2.13
N ILE A 32 -13.52 9.94 -1.38
CA ILE A 32 -13.04 8.66 -1.90
C ILE A 32 -14.06 7.60 -1.50
N THR A 33 -14.61 6.90 -2.48
CA THR A 33 -15.52 5.79 -2.25
C THR A 33 -15.03 4.57 -3.00
N PHE A 34 -15.42 3.37 -2.55
CA PHE A 34 -15.20 2.18 -3.36
C PHE A 34 -16.44 1.86 -4.18
N ALA A 35 -16.26 1.23 -5.34
CA ALA A 35 -17.36 0.76 -6.17
C ALA A 35 -18.31 -0.17 -5.39
N HIS A 36 -19.60 -0.14 -5.73
CA HIS A 36 -20.64 -0.86 -4.99
C HIS A 36 -20.41 -2.38 -4.97
N ALA A 37 -19.98 -2.96 -6.10
CA ALA A 37 -19.79 -4.40 -6.26
C ALA A 37 -18.29 -4.79 -6.29
N LEU A 38 -17.58 -4.60 -5.18
CA LEU A 38 -16.15 -4.97 -5.12
C LEU A 38 -15.92 -6.49 -5.29
N ASP A 39 -16.85 -7.32 -4.86
CA ASP A 39 -16.74 -8.78 -5.00
C ASP A 39 -16.76 -9.23 -6.48
N GLU A 40 -17.42 -8.45 -7.35
CA GLU A 40 -17.51 -8.72 -8.79
C GLU A 40 -16.27 -8.24 -9.56
N VAL A 41 -15.35 -7.52 -8.91
CA VAL A 41 -14.13 -6.99 -9.55
C VAL A 41 -12.85 -7.74 -9.17
N SER A 42 -12.98 -8.98 -8.67
CA SER A 42 -11.84 -9.89 -8.40
C SER A 42 -10.85 -9.39 -7.34
N VAL A 43 -11.29 -8.60 -6.37
CA VAL A 43 -10.44 -8.15 -5.25
C VAL A 43 -9.90 -9.31 -4.39
N ALA A 44 -10.51 -10.49 -4.48
CA ALA A 44 -10.14 -11.68 -3.71
C ALA A 44 -8.69 -12.14 -3.97
N GLU A 45 -8.12 -11.79 -5.12
CA GLU A 45 -6.75 -12.16 -5.52
C GLU A 45 -5.68 -11.19 -5.00
N ALA A 46 -6.09 -10.11 -4.33
CA ALA A 46 -5.15 -9.14 -3.76
C ALA A 46 -4.17 -9.82 -2.77
N PRO A 47 -2.84 -9.67 -2.95
CA PRO A 47 -1.82 -10.32 -2.13
C PRO A 47 -2.00 -10.14 -0.62
N LEU A 48 -2.35 -8.94 -0.17
CA LEU A 48 -2.59 -8.67 1.25
C LEU A 48 -3.81 -9.43 1.78
N LEU A 49 -4.88 -9.57 0.98
CA LEU A 49 -6.08 -10.30 1.37
C LEU A 49 -5.80 -11.80 1.45
N ALA A 50 -5.11 -12.35 0.45
CA ALA A 50 -4.72 -13.75 0.42
C ALA A 50 -3.86 -14.13 1.64
N LEU A 51 -2.82 -13.32 1.94
CA LEU A 51 -1.97 -13.56 3.10
C LEU A 51 -2.73 -13.36 4.43
N THR A 52 -3.65 -12.39 4.51
CA THR A 52 -4.52 -12.21 5.69
C THR A 52 -5.41 -13.42 5.94
N ARG A 53 -6.03 -13.97 4.89
CA ARG A 53 -6.84 -15.21 4.95
C ARG A 53 -6.00 -16.37 5.45
N LEU A 54 -4.84 -16.58 4.83
CA LEU A 54 -3.90 -17.65 5.22
C LEU A 54 -3.49 -17.54 6.70
N MET A 55 -3.21 -16.34 7.19
CA MET A 55 -2.86 -16.12 8.60
C MET A 55 -4.01 -16.47 9.55
N ILE A 56 -5.23 -16.09 9.22
CA ILE A 56 -6.40 -16.33 10.07
C ILE A 56 -6.78 -17.81 10.05
N GLU A 57 -6.80 -18.46 8.88
CA GLU A 57 -7.06 -19.91 8.74
C GLU A 57 -6.05 -20.73 9.52
N ARG A 58 -4.75 -20.40 9.39
CA ARG A 58 -3.70 -21.06 10.17
C ARG A 58 -3.88 -20.81 11.68
N ALA A 59 -4.23 -19.59 12.08
CA ALA A 59 -4.50 -19.27 13.47
C ALA A 59 -5.69 -20.09 14.01
N GLN A 60 -6.73 -20.34 13.22
CA GLN A 60 -7.84 -21.21 13.61
C GLN A 60 -7.39 -22.66 13.75
N ALA A 61 -6.68 -23.19 12.75
CA ALA A 61 -6.23 -24.59 12.72
C ALA A 61 -5.31 -24.94 13.91
N LEU A 62 -4.47 -23.99 14.34
CA LEU A 62 -3.47 -24.22 15.40
C LEU A 62 -3.92 -23.75 16.79
N GLY A 63 -5.13 -23.22 16.93
CA GLY A 63 -5.57 -22.57 18.17
C GLY A 63 -4.72 -21.33 18.52
N GLY A 64 -4.22 -20.64 17.50
CA GLY A 64 -3.44 -19.40 17.57
C GLY A 64 -2.01 -19.56 17.07
N LEU A 65 -1.52 -18.57 16.32
CA LEU A 65 -0.12 -18.48 15.92
C LEU A 65 0.75 -18.22 17.16
N THR A 66 1.98 -18.71 17.14
CA THR A 66 2.89 -18.58 18.29
C THR A 66 3.60 -17.23 18.24
N LEU A 67 3.57 -16.50 19.35
CA LEU A 67 4.31 -15.25 19.52
C LEU A 67 5.56 -15.45 20.37
N THR A 68 6.65 -14.79 19.99
CA THR A 68 7.87 -14.66 20.80
C THR A 68 7.64 -13.72 21.98
N ALA A 69 8.62 -13.63 22.88
CA ALA A 69 8.59 -12.67 23.99
C ALA A 69 8.49 -11.21 23.53
N THR A 70 9.08 -10.87 22.38
CA THR A 70 9.02 -9.54 21.78
C THR A 70 7.72 -9.28 21.00
N GLY A 71 6.82 -10.27 20.93
CA GLY A 71 5.55 -10.16 20.23
C GLY A 71 5.62 -10.41 18.72
N ALA A 72 6.76 -10.88 18.21
CA ALA A 72 6.91 -11.31 16.82
C ALA A 72 6.35 -12.72 16.60
N LEU A 73 6.06 -13.11 15.36
CA LEU A 73 5.72 -14.51 15.05
C LEU A 73 6.90 -15.44 15.29
N SER A 74 6.58 -16.69 15.66
CA SER A 74 7.56 -17.77 15.72
C SER A 74 8.16 -18.03 14.34
N ARG A 75 9.41 -18.47 14.29
CA ARG A 75 10.10 -18.82 13.03
C ARG A 75 9.36 -19.90 12.23
N ALA A 76 8.69 -20.83 12.92
CA ALA A 76 7.89 -21.87 12.28
C ALA A 76 6.67 -21.28 11.55
N ASP A 77 5.97 -20.34 12.18
CA ASP A 77 4.83 -19.65 11.54
C ASP A 77 5.29 -18.69 10.43
N VAL A 78 6.38 -17.95 10.65
CA VAL A 78 7.00 -17.09 9.61
C VAL A 78 7.37 -17.93 8.38
N ARG A 79 8.01 -19.09 8.59
CA ARG A 79 8.41 -19.96 7.48
C ARG A 79 7.22 -20.48 6.70
N ALA A 80 6.15 -20.92 7.38
CA ALA A 80 4.94 -21.40 6.73
C ALA A 80 4.33 -20.33 5.81
N PHE A 81 4.20 -19.08 6.29
CA PHE A 81 3.69 -18.00 5.47
C PHE A 81 4.64 -17.62 4.33
N PHE A 82 5.95 -17.59 4.59
CA PHE A 82 6.95 -17.29 3.58
C PHE A 82 6.90 -18.26 2.39
N ASP A 83 6.73 -19.55 2.68
CA ASP A 83 6.67 -20.59 1.65
C ASP A 83 5.44 -20.43 0.76
N GLU A 84 4.28 -20.13 1.35
CA GLU A 84 3.00 -20.09 0.63
C GLU A 84 2.68 -18.73 -0.01
N MET A 85 3.12 -17.61 0.58
CA MET A 85 2.72 -16.28 0.11
C MET A 85 3.18 -15.99 -1.32
N VAL A 86 2.35 -15.29 -2.08
CA VAL A 86 2.74 -14.65 -3.34
C VAL A 86 2.69 -13.15 -3.10
N TRP A 87 3.82 -12.46 -3.27
CA TRP A 87 3.91 -11.04 -2.96
C TRP A 87 4.62 -10.26 -4.07
N PRO A 88 4.01 -9.20 -4.64
CA PRO A 88 4.58 -8.44 -5.74
C PRO A 88 5.94 -7.85 -5.42
N GLY A 89 6.90 -8.02 -6.34
CA GLY A 89 8.25 -7.48 -6.21
C GLY A 89 9.05 -8.04 -5.03
N TYR A 90 8.63 -9.18 -4.44
CA TYR A 90 9.30 -9.79 -3.30
C TYR A 90 10.15 -11.00 -3.72
N ASP A 91 11.47 -10.81 -3.68
CA ASP A 91 12.43 -11.86 -4.03
C ASP A 91 12.69 -12.78 -2.83
N LYS A 92 11.95 -13.89 -2.77
CA LYS A 92 12.15 -14.92 -1.74
C LYS A 92 13.56 -15.52 -1.80
N ALA A 93 14.14 -15.69 -2.99
CA ALA A 93 15.47 -16.30 -3.13
C ALA A 93 16.55 -15.42 -2.51
N ASN A 94 16.53 -14.12 -2.81
CA ASN A 94 17.45 -13.16 -2.20
C ASN A 94 17.28 -13.09 -0.68
N VAL A 95 16.04 -13.15 -0.16
CA VAL A 95 15.80 -13.19 1.30
C VAL A 95 16.45 -14.41 1.95
N LEU A 96 16.37 -15.59 1.32
CA LEU A 96 17.01 -16.82 1.82
C LEU A 96 18.55 -16.76 1.74
N VAL A 97 19.11 -16.08 0.75
CA VAL A 97 20.56 -15.86 0.64
C VAL A 97 21.06 -14.94 1.76
N MET A 98 20.33 -13.86 2.05
CA MET A 98 20.73 -12.86 3.04
C MET A 98 20.50 -13.31 4.49
N ASN A 99 19.55 -14.22 4.72
CA ASN A 99 19.11 -14.59 6.06
C ASN A 99 19.29 -16.08 6.33
N LYS A 100 20.26 -16.43 7.19
CA LYS A 100 20.46 -17.82 7.66
C LYS A 100 19.22 -18.38 8.36
N VAL A 101 18.45 -17.52 9.02
CA VAL A 101 17.22 -17.85 9.72
C VAL A 101 16.21 -16.76 9.42
N LEU A 102 14.96 -17.14 9.12
CA LEU A 102 13.88 -16.20 8.88
C LEU A 102 13.21 -15.80 10.21
N ASN A 103 13.55 -14.63 10.73
CA ASN A 103 12.74 -13.97 11.75
C ASN A 103 11.65 -13.12 11.05
N GLU A 104 10.62 -12.72 11.79
CA GLU A 104 9.52 -11.95 11.20
C GLU A 104 9.98 -10.62 10.58
N ALA A 105 10.93 -9.92 11.22
CA ALA A 105 11.47 -8.66 10.71
C ALA A 105 12.25 -8.83 9.38
N ASP A 106 12.66 -10.06 9.05
CA ASP A 106 13.34 -10.39 7.79
C ASP A 106 12.31 -10.67 6.67
N VAL A 107 11.02 -10.79 7.02
CA VAL A 107 9.92 -11.11 6.11
C VAL A 107 8.84 -10.03 6.19
N MET A 108 9.14 -8.85 5.63
CA MET A 108 8.26 -7.68 5.66
C MET A 108 6.79 -7.98 5.29
N PRO A 109 6.46 -8.74 4.22
CA PRO A 109 5.08 -9.10 3.91
C PRO A 109 4.32 -9.78 5.05
N VAL A 110 5.00 -10.65 5.80
CA VAL A 110 4.43 -11.33 6.97
C VAL A 110 4.25 -10.34 8.11
N GLU A 111 5.26 -9.53 8.42
CA GLU A 111 5.17 -8.56 9.51
C GLU A 111 4.04 -7.55 9.29
N ILE A 112 3.99 -6.94 8.11
CA ILE A 112 3.01 -5.89 7.80
C ILE A 112 1.58 -6.45 7.78
N THR A 113 1.38 -7.62 7.17
CA THR A 113 0.05 -8.26 7.11
C THR A 113 -0.43 -8.61 8.51
N ARG A 114 0.44 -9.15 9.36
CA ARG A 114 0.09 -9.42 10.76
C ARG A 114 -0.30 -8.15 11.51
N ARG A 115 0.47 -7.07 11.36
CA ARG A 115 0.22 -5.80 12.06
C ARG A 115 -1.09 -5.20 11.63
N ILE A 116 -1.33 -5.07 10.33
CA ILE A 116 -2.61 -4.63 9.76
C ILE A 116 -3.76 -5.49 10.33
N ALA A 117 -3.64 -6.82 10.27
CA ALA A 117 -4.67 -7.73 10.78
C ALA A 117 -4.93 -7.58 12.30
N GLN A 118 -3.95 -7.14 13.08
CA GLN A 118 -4.13 -6.82 14.50
C GLN A 118 -4.80 -5.45 14.69
N ASP A 119 -4.40 -4.45 13.92
CA ASP A 119 -4.95 -3.09 13.97
C ASP A 119 -6.45 -3.11 13.62
N VAL A 120 -6.82 -3.87 12.59
CA VAL A 120 -8.23 -4.15 12.23
C VAL A 120 -8.93 -5.19 13.12
N LYS A 121 -8.24 -5.69 14.15
CA LYS A 121 -8.76 -6.64 15.16
C LYS A 121 -9.26 -7.98 14.59
N LEU A 122 -8.79 -8.39 13.42
CA LEU A 122 -9.04 -9.72 12.84
C LEU A 122 -8.21 -10.79 13.56
N LEU A 123 -7.00 -10.41 13.98
CA LEU A 123 -6.15 -11.20 14.87
C LEU A 123 -6.02 -10.49 16.22
N ARG A 124 -6.04 -11.25 17.31
CA ARG A 124 -5.95 -10.70 18.67
C ARG A 124 -4.90 -11.43 19.49
N LYS A 125 -4.00 -10.67 20.09
CA LYS A 125 -3.01 -11.22 21.02
C LYS A 125 -3.70 -11.63 22.31
N ARG A 126 -3.48 -12.87 22.72
CA ARG A 126 -3.79 -13.40 24.05
C ARG A 126 -2.55 -14.13 24.56
N GLU A 127 -1.91 -13.57 25.57
CA GLU A 127 -0.62 -14.06 26.07
C GLU A 127 0.42 -14.19 24.94
N LYS A 128 0.96 -15.41 24.73
CA LYS A 128 1.92 -15.76 23.68
C LYS A 128 1.26 -16.33 22.42
N ARG A 129 -0.05 -16.12 22.26
CA ARG A 129 -0.82 -16.58 21.10
C ARG A 129 -1.44 -15.42 20.37
N LEU A 130 -1.49 -15.55 19.05
CA LEU A 130 -2.23 -14.65 18.18
C LEU A 130 -3.42 -15.41 17.61
N LEU A 131 -4.62 -15.09 18.10
CA LEU A 131 -5.85 -15.83 17.82
C LEU A 131 -6.67 -15.14 16.73
N ALA A 132 -7.31 -15.94 15.88
CA ALA A 132 -8.38 -15.46 15.01
C ALA A 132 -9.55 -14.93 15.86
N SER A 133 -10.00 -13.71 15.58
CA SER A 133 -11.19 -13.16 16.20
C SER A 133 -12.46 -13.67 15.51
N LYS A 134 -13.62 -13.46 16.13
CA LYS A 134 -14.93 -13.75 15.49
C LYS A 134 -15.09 -12.95 14.19
N ALA A 135 -14.67 -11.68 14.19
CA ALA A 135 -14.70 -10.83 13.01
C ALA A 135 -13.74 -11.34 11.92
N GLY A 136 -12.51 -11.73 12.30
CA GLY A 136 -11.55 -12.35 11.39
C GLY A 136 -12.11 -13.61 10.73
N THR A 137 -12.70 -14.51 11.53
CA THR A 137 -13.33 -15.74 11.04
C THR A 137 -14.45 -15.48 10.04
N MET A 138 -15.23 -14.42 10.24
CA MET A 138 -16.34 -14.07 9.34
C MET A 138 -15.81 -13.45 8.03
N LEU A 139 -14.85 -12.53 8.11
CA LEU A 139 -14.39 -11.73 6.97
C LEU A 139 -13.47 -12.49 6.00
N ILE A 140 -12.90 -13.63 6.40
CA ILE A 140 -12.08 -14.44 5.48
C ILE A 140 -12.90 -15.21 4.45
N ARG A 141 -14.22 -15.34 4.62
CA ARG A 141 -15.08 -16.03 3.65
C ARG A 141 -14.98 -15.38 2.26
N GLU A 142 -15.19 -16.18 1.22
CA GLU A 142 -15.09 -15.72 -0.17
C GLU A 142 -16.10 -14.60 -0.48
N ASP A 143 -17.33 -14.74 0.00
CA ASP A 143 -18.42 -13.77 -0.13
C ASP A 143 -18.23 -12.50 0.72
N GLN A 144 -17.09 -12.35 1.40
CA GLN A 144 -16.72 -11.18 2.19
C GLN A 144 -15.43 -10.52 1.66
N ALA A 145 -14.95 -10.91 0.47
CA ALA A 145 -13.70 -10.38 -0.10
C ALA A 145 -13.69 -8.86 -0.19
N GLY A 146 -14.78 -8.24 -0.66
CA GLY A 146 -14.95 -6.80 -0.77
C GLY A 146 -14.99 -6.11 0.59
N ALA A 147 -15.62 -6.71 1.59
CA ALA A 147 -15.63 -6.17 2.95
C ALA A 147 -14.23 -6.21 3.58
N LEU A 148 -13.53 -7.34 3.44
CA LEU A 148 -12.14 -7.49 3.89
C LEU A 148 -11.22 -6.50 3.15
N PHE A 149 -11.40 -6.34 1.83
CA PHE A 149 -10.63 -5.39 1.02
C PHE A 149 -10.74 -3.98 1.56
N ARG A 150 -11.96 -3.48 1.76
CA ARG A 150 -12.20 -2.12 2.27
C ARG A 150 -11.52 -1.90 3.60
N GLN A 151 -11.68 -2.85 4.53
CA GLN A 151 -11.15 -2.73 5.88
C GLN A 151 -9.62 -2.72 5.88
N LEU A 152 -8.98 -3.62 5.12
CA LEU A 152 -7.52 -3.65 5.00
C LEU A 152 -6.98 -2.41 4.28
N PHE A 153 -7.66 -1.94 3.23
CA PHE A 153 -7.25 -0.76 2.45
C PHE A 153 -7.27 0.51 3.29
N VAL A 154 -8.38 0.77 3.98
CA VAL A 154 -8.51 1.96 4.84
C VAL A 154 -7.45 1.94 5.93
N THR A 155 -7.30 0.83 6.65
CA THR A 155 -6.29 0.74 7.72
C THR A 155 -4.87 0.91 7.21
N THR A 156 -4.53 0.34 6.05
CA THR A 156 -3.17 0.44 5.50
C THR A 156 -2.79 1.89 5.20
N PHE A 157 -3.69 2.66 4.58
CA PHE A 157 -3.35 4.00 4.11
C PHE A 157 -3.61 5.11 5.11
N TRP A 158 -4.53 4.92 6.07
CA TRP A 158 -4.94 5.98 6.99
C TRP A 158 -4.64 5.70 8.46
N GLU A 159 -4.53 4.44 8.88
CA GLU A 159 -4.37 4.10 10.31
C GLU A 159 -2.96 3.57 10.64
N VAL A 160 -2.30 2.89 9.69
CA VAL A 160 -0.95 2.36 9.84
C VAL A 160 0.10 3.40 9.44
N ASN A 161 1.08 3.64 10.31
CA ASN A 161 2.25 4.45 9.96
C ASN A 161 3.21 3.65 9.06
N LEU A 162 3.17 3.88 7.74
CA LEU A 162 4.02 3.15 6.78
C LEU A 162 5.49 3.58 6.86
N ALA A 163 5.80 4.78 7.38
CA ALA A 163 7.17 5.24 7.61
C ALA A 163 7.95 4.34 8.58
N TYR A 164 7.25 3.62 9.46
CA TYR A 164 7.86 2.62 10.34
C TYR A 164 8.69 1.57 9.58
N PHE A 165 8.25 1.20 8.37
CA PHE A 165 8.86 0.11 7.60
C PHE A 165 10.01 0.55 6.69
N ASP A 166 10.07 1.83 6.31
CA ASP A 166 11.16 2.34 5.45
C ASP A 166 12.27 3.07 6.21
N ARG A 167 11.99 3.55 7.43
CA ARG A 167 12.95 4.29 8.27
C ARG A 167 13.55 5.53 7.59
N VAL A 168 12.85 6.07 6.59
CA VAL A 168 13.22 7.34 5.98
C VAL A 168 12.80 8.46 6.93
N PRO A 169 13.66 9.45 7.23
CA PRO A 169 13.36 10.57 8.14
C PRO A 169 12.45 11.63 7.49
N LEU A 170 11.52 11.20 6.65
CA LEU A 170 10.40 11.99 6.19
C LEU A 170 9.23 11.56 7.06
N GLU A 171 8.60 12.49 7.81
CA GLU A 171 7.61 12.16 8.84
C GLU A 171 6.43 11.33 8.29
N ALA A 172 5.34 11.99 7.92
CA ALA A 172 4.16 11.34 7.36
C ALA A 172 4.08 11.49 5.83
N TRP A 173 5.08 12.08 5.18
CA TRP A 173 5.05 12.34 3.74
C TRP A 173 5.28 11.06 2.91
N PRO A 174 4.59 10.82 1.78
CA PRO A 174 3.44 11.56 1.28
C PRO A 174 2.10 11.00 1.81
N GLN A 175 2.13 10.06 2.75
CA GLN A 175 0.95 9.41 3.32
C GLN A 175 -0.04 10.41 3.96
N ASN A 176 0.43 11.51 4.55
CA ASN A 176 -0.40 12.57 5.13
C ASN A 176 -1.37 13.24 4.15
N HIS A 177 -1.14 13.09 2.84
CA HIS A 177 -2.04 13.56 1.79
C HIS A 177 -2.37 12.46 0.77
N ILE A 178 -2.42 11.20 1.24
CA ILE A 178 -2.64 10.02 0.40
C ILE A 178 -3.88 10.14 -0.50
N GLY A 179 -4.96 10.77 -0.05
CA GLY A 179 -6.16 10.95 -0.88
C GLY A 179 -5.92 11.77 -2.15
N ILE A 180 -5.06 12.80 -2.05
CA ILE A 180 -4.60 13.59 -3.21
C ILE A 180 -3.75 12.72 -4.13
N VAL A 181 -2.81 11.96 -3.56
CA VAL A 181 -1.91 11.09 -4.34
C VAL A 181 -2.71 10.03 -5.11
N LEU A 182 -3.70 9.40 -4.47
CA LEU A 182 -4.58 8.42 -5.10
C LEU A 182 -5.39 9.04 -6.25
N TRP A 183 -5.91 10.26 -6.07
CA TRP A 183 -6.61 10.95 -7.14
C TRP A 183 -5.66 11.29 -8.30
N CYS A 184 -4.45 11.80 -8.03
CA CYS A 184 -3.46 12.07 -9.08
C CYS A 184 -3.09 10.80 -9.86
N LEU A 185 -2.89 9.68 -9.17
CA LEU A 185 -2.65 8.36 -9.78
C LEU A 185 -3.84 7.90 -10.64
N SER A 186 -5.08 8.23 -10.26
CA SER A 186 -6.26 7.95 -11.08
C SER A 186 -6.21 8.67 -12.44
N VAL A 187 -5.55 9.83 -12.51
CA VAL A 187 -5.43 10.63 -13.74
C VAL A 187 -4.16 10.30 -14.53
N ALA A 188 -3.01 10.14 -13.87
CA ALA A 188 -1.70 9.96 -14.51
C ALA A 188 -1.25 8.51 -14.68
N GLY A 189 -1.82 7.57 -13.93
CA GLY A 189 -1.23 6.26 -13.74
C GLY A 189 -1.31 5.30 -14.94
N HIS A 190 -1.72 5.77 -16.12
CA HIS A 190 -2.01 4.92 -17.27
C HIS A 190 -0.77 4.34 -17.96
N GLU A 191 0.38 5.03 -17.89
CA GLU A 191 1.64 4.57 -18.47
C GLU A 191 2.60 4.05 -17.39
N TRP A 192 3.66 3.37 -17.80
CA TRP A 192 4.73 2.97 -16.90
C TRP A 192 5.58 4.17 -16.47
N PHE A 193 5.69 4.39 -15.17
CA PHE A 193 6.47 5.48 -14.58
C PHE A 193 7.41 4.96 -13.50
N LYS A 194 8.49 5.71 -13.25
CA LYS A 194 9.32 5.53 -12.07
C LYS A 194 8.77 6.36 -10.91
N PRO A 195 9.04 6.01 -9.64
CA PRO A 195 8.59 6.82 -8.51
C PRO A 195 8.99 8.30 -8.64
N GLU A 196 10.19 8.58 -9.14
CA GLU A 196 10.75 9.92 -9.27
C GLU A 196 9.94 10.81 -10.22
N ASP A 197 9.35 10.21 -11.26
CA ASP A 197 8.55 10.91 -12.27
C ASP A 197 7.24 11.47 -11.67
N LEU A 198 6.75 10.85 -10.60
CA LEU A 198 5.48 11.22 -9.97
C LEU A 198 5.61 12.19 -8.82
N ILE A 199 6.80 12.35 -8.23
CA ILE A 199 7.00 13.12 -7.00
C ILE A 199 6.42 14.52 -7.15
N ARG A 200 6.90 15.29 -8.15
CA ARG A 200 6.49 16.68 -8.33
C ARG A 200 5.07 16.83 -8.89
N THR A 201 4.53 15.76 -9.48
CA THR A 201 3.27 15.79 -10.21
C THR A 201 2.08 15.31 -9.38
N CYS A 202 2.29 14.31 -8.51
CA CYS A 202 1.23 13.62 -7.77
C CYS A 202 1.23 13.91 -6.28
N THR A 203 2.26 14.55 -5.73
CA THR A 203 2.36 14.85 -4.30
C THR A 203 2.32 16.35 -4.03
N VAL A 204 1.97 16.71 -2.80
CA VAL A 204 2.17 18.07 -2.30
C VAL A 204 3.62 18.16 -1.83
N TRP A 205 4.44 18.91 -2.58
CA TRP A 205 5.85 19.09 -2.25
C TRP A 205 6.03 20.05 -1.09
N ASP A 206 6.88 19.68 -0.14
CA ASP A 206 7.36 20.55 0.93
C ASP A 206 8.84 20.85 0.68
N GLY A 207 9.25 22.12 0.82
CA GLY A 207 10.65 22.54 0.63
C GLY A 207 11.61 21.88 1.63
N THR A 208 11.13 21.39 2.78
CA THR A 208 11.94 20.60 3.72
C THR A 208 12.45 19.29 3.10
N LEU A 209 11.78 18.77 2.07
CA LEU A 209 12.19 17.56 1.36
C LEU A 209 13.47 17.76 0.54
N ASP A 210 13.83 19.01 0.23
CA ASP A 210 15.06 19.35 -0.49
C ASP A 210 16.30 19.31 0.43
N GLU A 211 16.12 19.18 1.76
CA GLU A 211 17.23 19.15 2.74
C GLU A 211 17.85 17.74 2.92
N GLY A 212 17.17 16.70 2.45
CA GLY A 212 17.62 15.30 2.57
C GLY A 212 18.33 14.74 1.33
N PRO A 213 18.84 13.50 1.41
CA PRO A 213 19.27 12.75 0.23
C PRO A 213 18.20 12.72 -0.87
N ILE A 214 18.64 12.90 -2.12
CA ILE A 214 17.78 13.09 -3.28
C ILE A 214 16.83 11.90 -3.54
N ASP A 215 17.21 10.71 -3.08
CA ASP A 215 16.48 9.45 -3.25
C ASP A 215 15.40 9.22 -2.18
N PHE A 216 15.43 9.96 -1.06
CA PHE A 216 14.50 9.74 0.06
C PHE A 216 13.04 9.95 -0.34
N ALA A 217 12.75 10.99 -1.11
CA ALA A 217 11.38 11.26 -1.55
C ALA A 217 10.87 10.19 -2.53
N GLY A 218 11.70 9.73 -3.47
CA GLY A 218 11.35 8.64 -4.38
C GLY A 218 11.09 7.34 -3.62
N PHE A 219 11.99 6.98 -2.70
CA PHE A 219 11.84 5.78 -1.89
C PHE A 219 10.62 5.85 -0.96
N ALA A 220 10.35 6.99 -0.32
CA ALA A 220 9.18 7.16 0.55
C ALA A 220 7.86 7.09 -0.25
N LEU A 221 7.78 7.69 -1.43
CA LEU A 221 6.62 7.53 -2.31
C LEU A 221 6.43 6.05 -2.72
N GLU A 222 7.52 5.38 -3.04
CA GLU A 222 7.50 3.97 -3.40
C GLU A 222 7.04 3.07 -2.24
N SER A 223 7.66 3.20 -1.06
CA SER A 223 7.43 2.36 0.12
C SER A 223 6.08 2.60 0.78
N ARG A 224 5.58 3.85 0.77
CA ARG A 224 4.37 4.27 1.49
C ARG A 224 3.14 4.37 0.59
N VAL A 225 3.30 4.35 -0.73
CA VAL A 225 2.17 4.45 -1.68
C VAL A 225 2.21 3.35 -2.73
N LEU A 226 3.22 3.35 -3.61
CA LEU A 226 3.18 2.52 -4.82
C LEU A 226 3.25 1.03 -4.49
N ARG A 227 4.18 0.60 -3.63
CA ARG A 227 4.26 -0.79 -3.17
C ARG A 227 3.00 -1.21 -2.41
N PRO A 228 2.50 -0.47 -1.41
CA PRO A 228 1.22 -0.77 -0.77
C PRO A 228 0.07 -1.00 -1.76
N LEU A 229 -0.06 -0.17 -2.80
CA LEU A 229 -1.09 -0.35 -3.82
C LEU A 229 -0.93 -1.65 -4.63
N THR A 230 0.30 -2.14 -4.84
CA THR A 230 0.51 -3.46 -5.46
C THR A 230 -0.02 -4.60 -4.57
N TRP A 231 -0.01 -4.44 -3.25
CA TRP A 231 -0.52 -5.47 -2.32
C TRP A 231 -2.04 -5.61 -2.39
N PHE A 232 -2.72 -4.57 -2.90
CA PHE A 232 -4.15 -4.55 -3.20
C PHE A 232 -4.46 -4.87 -4.67
N GLY A 233 -3.44 -5.15 -5.50
CA GLY A 233 -3.62 -5.34 -6.94
C GLY A 233 -4.03 -4.08 -7.70
N LEU A 234 -3.94 -2.90 -7.08
CA LEU A 234 -4.34 -1.61 -7.68
C LEU A 234 -3.22 -1.01 -8.55
N MET A 235 -1.99 -1.51 -8.39
CA MET A 235 -0.83 -1.14 -9.18
C MET A 235 -0.13 -2.40 -9.66
N GLU A 236 0.34 -2.36 -10.90
CA GLU A 236 1.29 -3.30 -11.45
C GLU A 236 2.72 -2.81 -11.22
N THR A 237 3.68 -3.72 -11.19
CA THR A 237 5.10 -3.37 -11.08
C THR A 237 5.95 -4.24 -12.01
N ARG A 238 7.01 -3.66 -12.56
CA ARG A 238 8.02 -4.36 -13.35
C ARG A 238 9.41 -3.81 -13.06
N LEU A 239 10.43 -4.60 -13.39
CA LEU A 239 11.82 -4.15 -13.38
C LEU A 239 12.24 -3.80 -14.80
N GLU A 240 12.67 -2.56 -15.00
CA GLU A 240 13.28 -2.05 -16.23
C GLU A 240 14.81 -2.14 -16.13
N GLY A 241 15.44 -2.56 -17.23
CA GLY A 241 16.87 -2.78 -17.33
C GLY A 241 17.21 -4.20 -17.74
N ASP A 242 18.50 -4.45 -17.97
CA ASP A 242 19.02 -5.75 -18.37
C ASP A 242 18.73 -6.83 -17.30
N ASP A 243 18.26 -7.99 -17.75
CA ASP A 243 17.95 -9.12 -16.88
C ASP A 243 19.20 -9.71 -16.22
N ASP A 244 20.38 -9.48 -16.79
CA ASP A 244 21.67 -9.90 -16.23
C ASP A 244 22.12 -9.02 -15.05
N LEU A 245 21.48 -7.86 -14.84
CA LEU A 245 21.80 -6.99 -13.70
C LEU A 245 21.10 -7.47 -12.43
N PRO A 246 21.77 -7.38 -11.27
CA PRO A 246 21.13 -7.60 -9.98
C PRO A 246 19.89 -6.70 -9.81
N VAL A 247 18.84 -7.23 -9.17
CA VAL A 247 17.54 -6.53 -8.98
C VAL A 247 17.71 -5.12 -8.42
N TRP A 248 18.64 -4.90 -7.50
CA TRP A 248 18.90 -3.58 -6.88
C TRP A 248 19.50 -2.55 -7.84
N ARG A 249 19.98 -2.96 -9.03
CA ARG A 249 20.45 -2.06 -10.10
C ARG A 249 19.39 -1.79 -11.17
N ARG A 250 18.26 -2.51 -11.12
CA ARG A 250 17.18 -2.36 -12.10
C ARG A 250 16.21 -1.30 -11.62
N ALA A 251 15.77 -0.43 -12.52
CA ALA A 251 14.79 0.60 -12.18
C ALA A 251 13.42 -0.07 -12.00
N ARG A 252 12.73 0.20 -10.90
CA ARG A 252 11.36 -0.30 -10.73
C ARG A 252 10.38 0.69 -11.32
N GLN A 253 9.50 0.18 -12.17
CA GLN A 253 8.40 0.94 -12.75
C GLN A 253 7.07 0.45 -12.23
N TYR A 254 6.10 1.35 -12.27
CA TYR A 254 4.74 1.13 -11.80
C TYR A 254 3.75 1.64 -12.83
N ARG A 255 2.56 1.03 -12.86
CA ARG A 255 1.42 1.47 -13.67
C ARG A 255 0.13 1.10 -12.94
N LYS A 256 -0.89 1.93 -13.07
CA LYS A 256 -2.25 1.66 -12.59
C LYS A 256 -2.78 0.38 -13.23
N SER A 257 -3.35 -0.51 -12.43
CA SER A 257 -4.06 -1.69 -12.94
C SER A 257 -5.50 -1.34 -13.31
N GLU A 258 -6.17 -2.19 -14.09
CA GLU A 258 -7.61 -2.05 -14.36
C GLU A 258 -8.44 -2.08 -13.06
N LEU A 259 -7.97 -2.77 -12.03
CA LEU A 259 -8.65 -2.86 -10.75
C LEU A 259 -8.73 -1.49 -10.06
N PHE A 260 -7.74 -0.61 -10.24
CA PHE A 260 -7.75 0.72 -9.63
C PHE A 260 -9.02 1.50 -9.99
N ASP A 261 -9.28 1.63 -11.30
CA ASP A 261 -10.44 2.37 -11.82
C ASP A 261 -11.75 1.60 -11.62
N ARG A 262 -11.71 0.30 -11.31
CA ARG A 262 -12.90 -0.48 -10.96
C ARG A 262 -13.21 -0.42 -9.48
N ALA A 263 -12.20 -0.31 -8.62
CA ALA A 263 -12.34 -0.37 -7.17
C ALA A 263 -12.55 1.01 -6.55
N LEU A 264 -11.86 2.06 -7.01
CA LEU A 264 -11.88 3.39 -6.40
C LEU A 264 -12.68 4.40 -7.24
N ARG A 265 -13.36 5.32 -6.55
CA ARG A 265 -14.12 6.43 -7.12
C ARG A 265 -13.77 7.70 -6.35
N PHE A 266 -13.75 8.82 -7.07
CA PHE A 266 -13.41 10.12 -6.53
C PHE A 266 -14.53 11.11 -6.85
N GLU A 267 -15.13 11.70 -5.81
CA GLU A 267 -16.15 12.74 -5.90
C GLU A 267 -15.48 14.10 -5.78
N VAL A 268 -15.01 14.62 -6.92
CA VAL A 268 -14.24 15.87 -6.98
C VAL A 268 -14.70 16.76 -8.14
N GLN A 269 -14.42 18.04 -8.02
CA GLN A 269 -14.65 19.05 -9.04
C GLN A 269 -13.32 19.61 -9.54
N LEU A 270 -13.23 19.80 -10.86
CA LEU A 270 -12.07 20.41 -11.49
C LEU A 270 -12.31 21.91 -11.69
N ASN A 271 -11.24 22.70 -11.56
CA ASN A 271 -11.22 24.06 -12.06
C ASN A 271 -11.55 24.00 -13.56
N LYS A 272 -12.51 24.81 -14.02
CA LYS A 272 -12.70 24.99 -15.45
C LYS A 272 -11.38 25.50 -16.00
N THR A 273 -10.75 24.75 -16.89
CA THR A 273 -9.71 25.31 -17.73
C THR A 273 -10.37 26.48 -18.46
N SER A 274 -9.94 27.70 -18.14
CA SER A 274 -10.28 28.87 -18.92
C SER A 274 -9.65 28.68 -20.28
N GLY A 275 -10.31 27.89 -21.14
CA GLY A 275 -10.07 27.92 -22.56
C GLY A 275 -10.26 29.35 -22.99
N VAL A 276 -9.23 29.92 -23.62
CA VAL A 276 -9.30 31.20 -24.29
C VAL A 276 -10.55 31.16 -25.18
N SER A 277 -11.62 31.84 -24.75
CA SER A 277 -12.74 32.14 -25.63
C SER A 277 -12.16 33.00 -26.76
N HIS A 278 -12.08 32.43 -27.96
CA HIS A 278 -11.93 33.20 -29.18
C HIS A 278 -13.21 33.97 -29.48
#